data_AF-A0A496P2M5-F1
#
_entry.id   AF-A0A496P2M5-F1
#
_cell.length_a   1.000
_cell.length_b   1.000
_cell.length_c   1.000
_cell.angle_alpha   90.00
_cell.angle_beta   90.00
_cell.angle_gamma   90.00
#
_symmetry.space_group_name_H-M   'P 1'
#
loop_
_entity.id
_entity.type
_entity.pdbx_description
1 polymer ?
#
loop_
_entity_poly.entity_id
_entity_poly.type
_entity_poly.pdbx_seq_one_letter_code
_entity_poly.pdbx_strand_id
1 'polypeptide(L)'
;FHPELEVFILLTRDLSDDYDTEVFEEGLYRVEYVYYKNDAPNTKTNLIKLFSEYFEKYVSKEAKVSILLRDNSGFDLKTHTIKPHRIDLDLMYNDDFMEVHTRVKHTITNENKGIVLLHGIAGSGKTNYIKWLTSQIPNKKFIFIPTTMISSLTDPSFIGVLVDNQNSVLVLEDCENYIAERTTLNSNTDVVSSILNIADGMLSDVLECQLICTFNSDISKIDSALLRKGRLIAEYKFRELTVEKSNAYLKSIGKDITVDEPRSLAELTNMDEKSLKDTTKENKKIGF
;
A
#
# COMPACT_ATOMS: atom_id res chain seq x y z
N PHE A 1 19.70 -32.24 -13.96
CA PHE A 1 18.90 -33.49 -13.88
C PHE A 1 18.90 -33.96 -12.44
N HIS A 2 17.72 -34.22 -11.86
CA HIS A 2 17.56 -34.74 -10.51
C HIS A 2 17.28 -36.25 -10.59
N PRO A 3 18.26 -37.12 -10.29
CA PRO A 3 18.16 -38.55 -10.56
C PRO A 3 17.06 -39.25 -9.74
N GLU A 4 16.85 -38.86 -8.48
CA GLU A 4 15.84 -39.52 -7.62
C GLU A 4 14.39 -39.17 -7.99
N LEU A 5 14.19 -37.98 -8.56
CA LEU A 5 12.87 -37.47 -8.95
C LEU A 5 12.61 -37.70 -10.43
N GLU A 6 13.63 -38.12 -11.18
CA GLU A 6 13.60 -38.33 -12.63
C GLU A 6 13.16 -37.09 -13.43
N VAL A 7 13.47 -35.89 -12.92
CA VAL A 7 13.15 -34.60 -13.56
C VAL A 7 14.40 -33.90 -14.08
N PHE A 8 14.26 -33.15 -15.17
CA PHE A 8 15.26 -32.20 -15.63
C PHE A 8 14.79 -30.79 -15.35
N ILE A 9 15.62 -30.01 -14.65
CA ILE A 9 15.28 -28.65 -14.22
C ILE A 9 16.21 -27.70 -14.97
N LEU A 10 15.63 -26.72 -15.66
CA LEU A 10 16.38 -25.59 -16.20
C LEU A 10 16.34 -24.45 -15.19
N LEU A 11 17.52 -23.98 -14.81
CA LEU A 11 17.72 -22.95 -13.81
C LEU A 11 18.35 -21.71 -14.44
N THR A 12 17.92 -20.53 -14.00
CA THR A 12 18.59 -19.26 -14.28
C THR A 12 19.02 -18.60 -12.97
N ARG A 13 20.13 -17.84 -13.03
CA ARG A 13 20.57 -16.99 -11.91
C ARG A 13 19.78 -15.69 -11.82
N ASP A 14 19.11 -15.35 -12.91
CA ASP A 14 18.29 -14.17 -13.01
C ASP A 14 16.94 -14.43 -12.34
N LEU A 15 16.77 -13.91 -11.12
CA LEU A 15 15.51 -13.99 -10.39
C LEU A 15 14.53 -12.89 -10.81
N SER A 16 14.83 -12.15 -11.88
CA SER A 16 13.97 -11.07 -12.32
C SER A 16 12.57 -11.55 -12.70
N ASP A 17 11.60 -10.67 -12.55
CA ASP A 17 10.23 -10.82 -13.05
C ASP A 17 9.69 -9.44 -13.49
N ASP A 18 8.41 -9.36 -13.86
CA ASP A 18 7.76 -8.11 -14.27
C ASP A 18 7.73 -7.04 -13.14
N TYR A 19 8.13 -7.41 -11.92
CA TYR A 19 8.20 -6.56 -10.74
C TYR A 19 9.63 -6.29 -10.24
N ASP A 20 10.59 -7.15 -10.57
CA ASP A 20 11.99 -7.06 -10.16
C ASP A 20 12.91 -7.23 -11.37
N THR A 21 13.40 -6.15 -11.97
CA THR A 21 14.08 -6.24 -13.27
C THR A 21 15.53 -6.72 -13.19
N GLU A 22 16.16 -6.73 -12.01
CA GLU A 22 17.55 -7.18 -11.82
C GLU A 22 17.77 -7.76 -10.41
N VAL A 23 17.63 -9.09 -10.28
CA VAL A 23 17.92 -9.78 -9.00
C VAL A 23 18.86 -10.93 -9.23
N PHE A 24 20.01 -10.84 -8.57
CA PHE A 24 20.95 -11.94 -8.45
C PHE A 24 21.25 -12.12 -6.96
N GLU A 25 20.73 -13.20 -6.36
CA GLU A 25 21.08 -13.59 -4.98
C GLU A 25 21.96 -14.85 -5.01
N GLU A 26 23.11 -14.79 -4.34
CA GLU A 26 24.04 -15.91 -4.28
C GLU A 26 23.38 -17.11 -3.58
N GLY A 27 23.40 -18.26 -4.26
CA GLY A 27 22.80 -19.51 -3.75
C GLY A 27 21.34 -19.73 -4.18
N LEU A 28 20.69 -18.76 -4.82
CA LEU A 28 19.33 -18.89 -5.33
C LEU A 28 19.29 -18.95 -6.86
N TYR A 29 18.35 -19.73 -7.37
CA TYR A 29 18.11 -19.91 -8.81
C TYR A 29 16.60 -19.93 -9.08
N ARG A 30 16.17 -19.22 -10.13
CA ARG A 30 14.80 -19.29 -10.63
C ARG A 30 14.67 -20.55 -11.48
N VAL A 31 13.62 -21.33 -11.23
CA VAL A 31 13.26 -22.48 -12.06
C VAL A 31 12.49 -21.98 -13.27
N GLU A 32 13.06 -22.11 -14.47
CA GLU A 32 12.36 -21.72 -15.71
C GLU A 32 11.48 -22.85 -16.24
N TYR A 33 12.02 -24.07 -16.23
CA TYR A 33 11.31 -25.24 -16.75
C TYR A 33 11.60 -26.48 -15.91
N VAL A 34 10.56 -27.28 -15.73
CA VAL A 34 10.65 -28.64 -15.19
C VAL A 34 10.18 -29.60 -16.27
N TYR A 35 11.11 -30.38 -16.83
CA TYR A 35 10.83 -31.44 -17.77
C TYR A 35 10.75 -32.77 -17.03
N TYR A 36 9.73 -33.55 -17.35
CA TYR A 36 9.48 -34.84 -16.73
C TYR A 36 8.84 -35.80 -17.73
N LYS A 37 8.89 -37.10 -17.44
CA LYS A 37 8.21 -38.13 -18.22
C LYS A 37 6.80 -38.34 -17.69
N ASN A 38 5.78 -38.08 -18.52
CA ASN A 38 4.39 -38.17 -18.08
C ASN A 38 3.85 -39.62 -18.00
N ASP A 39 4.60 -40.59 -18.52
CA ASP A 39 4.26 -42.02 -18.53
C ASP A 39 4.86 -42.80 -17.34
N ALA A 40 5.73 -42.17 -16.54
CA ALA A 40 6.32 -42.82 -15.38
C ALA A 40 5.33 -42.82 -14.17
N PRO A 41 5.18 -43.96 -13.47
CA PRO A 41 4.16 -44.13 -12.44
C PRO A 41 4.36 -43.22 -11.21
N ASN A 42 5.59 -42.77 -10.94
CA ASN A 42 5.91 -41.95 -9.77
C ASN A 42 5.95 -40.44 -10.06
N THR A 43 5.75 -40.02 -11.31
CA THR A 43 5.90 -38.62 -11.75
C THR A 43 5.11 -37.64 -10.90
N LYS A 44 3.84 -37.95 -10.60
CA LYS A 44 3.00 -37.07 -9.77
C LYS A 44 3.58 -36.88 -8.37
N THR A 45 4.00 -37.96 -7.72
CA THR A 45 4.59 -37.93 -6.37
C THR A 45 5.92 -37.19 -6.39
N ASN A 46 6.75 -37.42 -7.41
CA ASN A 46 8.04 -36.77 -7.57
C ASN A 46 7.91 -35.26 -7.80
N LEU A 47 6.91 -34.82 -8.58
CA LEU A 47 6.63 -33.39 -8.77
C LEU A 47 6.16 -32.74 -7.47
N ILE A 48 5.26 -33.36 -6.72
CA ILE A 48 4.82 -32.85 -5.41
C ILE A 48 6.03 -32.69 -4.47
N LYS A 49 6.89 -33.71 -4.40
CA LYS A 49 8.12 -33.68 -3.60
C LYS A 49 9.07 -32.57 -4.07
N LEU A 50 9.23 -32.40 -5.38
CA LEU A 50 10.04 -31.32 -5.96
C LEU A 50 9.54 -29.94 -5.49
N PHE A 51 8.24 -29.67 -5.62
CA PHE A 51 7.65 -28.38 -5.23
C PHE A 51 7.71 -28.15 -3.71
N SER A 52 7.53 -29.19 -2.88
CA SER A 52 7.51 -29.01 -1.43
C SER A 52 8.89 -28.91 -0.80
N GLU A 53 9.90 -29.60 -1.34
CA GLU A 53 11.22 -29.71 -0.71
C GLU A 53 12.28 -28.78 -1.34
N TYR A 54 12.13 -28.43 -2.63
CA TYR A 54 13.17 -27.73 -3.38
C TYR A 54 12.76 -26.34 -3.86
N PHE A 55 11.47 -26.01 -3.85
CA PHE A 55 10.97 -24.73 -4.33
C PHE A 55 10.61 -23.87 -3.13
N GLU A 56 11.12 -22.66 -3.12
CA GLU A 56 10.67 -21.60 -2.23
C GLU A 56 10.18 -20.42 -3.06
N LYS A 57 9.15 -19.73 -2.56
CA LYS A 57 8.73 -18.47 -3.16
C LYS A 57 9.81 -17.44 -2.84
N TYR A 58 10.50 -16.96 -3.87
CA TYR A 58 11.43 -15.84 -3.70
C TYR A 58 10.66 -14.61 -3.20
N VAL A 59 11.22 -13.95 -2.19
CA VAL A 59 10.69 -12.73 -1.61
C VAL A 59 11.78 -11.68 -1.69
N SER A 60 11.56 -10.65 -2.50
CA SER A 60 12.52 -9.54 -2.61
C SER A 60 12.72 -8.89 -1.24
N LYS A 61 13.98 -8.67 -0.86
CA LYS A 61 14.33 -7.95 0.38
C LYS A 61 14.08 -6.45 0.26
N GLU A 62 13.90 -5.95 -0.95
CA GLU A 62 13.68 -4.54 -1.23
C GLU A 62 12.21 -4.16 -1.15
N ALA A 63 11.92 -3.05 -0.47
CA ALA A 63 10.60 -2.45 -0.51
C ALA A 63 10.41 -1.70 -1.83
N LYS A 64 9.25 -1.87 -2.46
CA LYS A 64 8.99 -1.37 -3.80
C LYS A 64 7.61 -0.75 -3.91
N VAL A 65 7.49 0.16 -4.87
CA VAL A 65 6.25 0.83 -5.23
C VAL A 65 6.20 0.98 -6.74
N SER A 66 5.05 0.66 -7.32
CA SER A 66 4.72 0.98 -8.68
C SER A 66 3.90 2.27 -8.72
N ILE A 67 4.19 3.16 -9.64
CA ILE A 67 3.45 4.41 -9.83
C ILE A 67 2.71 4.32 -11.15
N LEU A 68 1.41 4.62 -11.12
CA LEU A 68 0.61 4.73 -12.33
C LEU A 68 1.00 6.00 -13.10
N LEU A 69 1.32 5.82 -14.38
CA LEU A 69 1.62 6.89 -15.32
C LEU A 69 0.69 6.77 -16.54
N ARG A 70 0.51 7.89 -17.23
CA ARG A 70 -0.20 7.94 -18.51
C ARG A 70 0.68 8.63 -19.53
N ASP A 71 0.90 7.98 -20.66
CA ASP A 71 1.60 8.54 -21.81
C ASP A 71 0.72 8.47 -23.06
N ASN A 72 1.31 8.73 -24.24
CA ASN A 72 0.59 8.70 -25.51
C ASN A 72 0.16 7.29 -25.94
N SER A 73 0.74 6.24 -25.35
CA SER A 73 0.45 4.83 -25.65
C SER A 73 -0.60 4.22 -24.72
N GLY A 74 -0.84 4.84 -23.56
CA GLY A 74 -1.88 4.41 -22.62
C GLY A 74 -1.44 4.60 -21.17
N PHE A 75 -1.90 3.67 -20.33
CA PHE A 75 -1.46 3.58 -18.93
C PHE A 75 -0.25 2.65 -18.82
N ASP A 76 0.70 3.04 -17.99
CA ASP A 76 1.91 2.26 -17.69
C ASP A 76 2.20 2.28 -16.18
N LEU A 77 2.90 1.27 -15.68
CA LEU A 77 3.33 1.16 -14.29
C LEU A 77 4.84 1.18 -14.20
N LYS A 78 5.40 2.21 -13.55
CA LYS A 78 6.84 2.25 -13.25
C LYS A 78 7.11 1.85 -11.82
N THR A 79 7.86 0.75 -11.66
CA THR A 79 8.28 0.24 -10.36
C THR A 79 9.61 0.86 -9.93
N HIS A 80 9.67 1.30 -8.67
CA HIS A 80 10.87 1.83 -8.05
C HIS A 80 11.08 1.19 -6.67
N THR A 81 12.34 0.87 -6.37
CA THR A 81 12.77 0.54 -5.01
C THR A 81 12.72 1.80 -4.15
N ILE A 82 12.17 1.66 -2.95
CA ILE A 82 12.14 2.71 -1.94
C ILE A 82 12.82 2.26 -0.65
N LYS A 83 13.35 3.23 0.08
CA LYS A 83 13.81 3.05 1.46
C LYS A 83 12.76 3.67 2.38
N PRO A 84 11.79 2.90 2.89
CA PRO A 84 10.79 3.45 3.78
C PRO A 84 11.45 3.96 5.05
N HIS A 85 10.88 5.02 5.62
CA HIS A 85 11.28 5.46 6.95
C HIS A 85 10.99 4.36 7.95
N ARG A 86 11.90 4.18 8.91
CA ARG A 86 11.66 3.30 10.05
C ARG A 86 10.48 3.85 10.83
N ILE A 87 9.46 3.03 11.02
CA ILE A 87 8.32 3.33 11.87
C ILE A 87 8.41 2.50 13.12
N ASP A 88 8.24 3.17 14.26
CA ASP A 88 7.95 2.56 15.54
C ASP A 88 6.48 2.81 15.86
N LEU A 89 5.65 1.78 15.70
CA LEU A 89 4.20 1.93 15.84
C LEU A 89 3.79 2.34 17.26
N ASP A 90 4.53 1.87 18.27
CA ASP A 90 4.25 2.13 19.67
C ASP A 90 4.60 3.56 20.08
N LEU A 91 5.51 4.21 19.36
CA LEU A 91 5.91 5.59 19.64
C LEU A 91 5.25 6.60 18.71
N MET A 92 4.99 6.22 17.46
CA MET A 92 4.54 7.15 16.42
C MET A 92 3.01 7.19 16.24
N TYR A 93 2.28 6.26 16.85
CA TYR A 93 0.81 6.19 16.80
C TYR A 93 0.22 5.87 18.18
N ASN A 94 -1.07 6.16 18.34
CA ASN A 94 -1.80 5.84 19.57
C ASN A 94 -2.00 4.32 19.72
N ASP A 95 -2.21 3.86 20.96
CA ASP A 95 -2.27 2.42 21.29
C ASP A 95 -3.37 1.66 20.53
N ASP A 96 -4.45 2.35 20.17
CA ASP A 96 -5.56 1.79 19.41
C ASP A 96 -5.18 1.42 17.96
N PHE A 97 -4.05 1.92 17.44
CA PHE A 97 -3.63 1.64 16.07
C PHE A 97 -3.05 0.23 15.89
N MET A 98 -2.45 -0.36 16.93
CA MET A 98 -1.72 -1.62 16.80
C MET A 98 -2.63 -2.78 16.36
N GLU A 99 -3.85 -2.84 16.91
CA GLU A 99 -4.85 -3.83 16.51
C GLU A 99 -5.23 -3.67 15.02
N VAL A 100 -5.44 -2.42 14.60
CA VAL A 100 -5.76 -2.11 13.20
C VAL A 100 -4.61 -2.45 12.27
N HIS A 101 -3.38 -2.10 12.62
CA HIS A 101 -2.19 -2.47 11.86
C HIS A 101 -2.10 -3.99 11.70
N THR A 102 -2.25 -4.74 12.79
CA THR A 102 -2.17 -6.21 12.77
C THR A 102 -3.18 -6.80 11.81
N ARG A 103 -4.43 -6.33 11.86
CA ARG A 103 -5.49 -6.74 10.94
C ARG A 103 -5.19 -6.37 9.49
N VAL A 104 -4.81 -5.11 9.23
CA VAL A 104 -4.48 -4.62 7.88
C VAL A 104 -3.32 -5.41 7.28
N LYS A 105 -2.24 -5.61 8.01
CA LYS A 105 -1.08 -6.39 7.55
C LYS A 105 -1.48 -7.83 7.25
N HIS A 106 -2.21 -8.47 8.15
CA HIS A 106 -2.67 -9.85 7.97
C HIS A 106 -3.57 -9.99 6.72
N THR A 107 -4.61 -9.16 6.61
CA THR A 107 -5.57 -9.24 5.51
C THR A 107 -4.95 -8.84 4.17
N ILE A 108 -4.09 -7.82 4.11
CA ILE A 108 -3.42 -7.46 2.85
C ILE A 108 -2.46 -8.56 2.38
N THR A 109 -1.79 -9.23 3.32
CA THR A 109 -0.84 -10.31 3.00
C THR A 109 -1.55 -11.57 2.51
N ASN A 110 -2.66 -11.95 3.15
CA ASN A 110 -3.25 -13.28 3.00
C ASN A 110 -4.56 -13.31 2.18
N GLU A 111 -5.21 -12.16 2.01
CA GLU A 111 -6.41 -12.04 1.19
C GLU A 111 -6.14 -11.16 -0.03
N ASN A 112 -7.09 -11.11 -0.95
CA ASN A 112 -6.92 -10.44 -2.25
C ASN A 112 -8.03 -9.43 -2.58
N LYS A 113 -8.90 -9.11 -1.62
CA LYS A 113 -10.01 -8.17 -1.83
C LYS A 113 -10.25 -7.30 -0.61
N GLY A 114 -10.92 -6.18 -0.84
CA GLY A 114 -11.40 -5.28 0.20
C GLY A 114 -10.67 -3.94 0.24
N ILE A 115 -11.13 -3.09 1.16
CA ILE A 115 -10.80 -1.67 1.26
C ILE A 115 -10.31 -1.36 2.67
N VAL A 116 -9.19 -0.65 2.77
CA VAL A 116 -8.71 0.00 3.98
C VAL A 116 -8.96 1.50 3.85
N LEU A 117 -9.63 2.10 4.85
CA LEU A 117 -9.89 3.53 4.92
C LEU A 117 -9.02 4.15 6.02
N LEU A 118 -8.05 4.97 5.65
CA LEU A 118 -7.12 5.63 6.57
C LEU A 118 -7.34 7.13 6.54
N HIS A 119 -7.88 7.71 7.61
CA HIS A 119 -8.24 9.14 7.61
C HIS A 119 -7.81 9.90 8.85
N GLY A 120 -8.12 11.19 8.92
CA GLY A 120 -7.81 12.04 10.06
C GLY A 120 -6.80 13.13 9.72
N ILE A 121 -6.27 13.82 10.72
CA ILE A 121 -5.63 15.12 10.52
C ILE A 121 -4.38 15.07 9.62
N ALA A 122 -4.05 16.19 8.98
CA ALA A 122 -2.80 16.35 8.26
C ALA A 122 -1.60 16.20 9.23
N GLY A 123 -0.48 15.67 8.75
CA GLY A 123 0.72 15.48 9.58
C GLY A 123 0.65 14.34 10.60
N SER A 124 -0.42 13.54 10.62
CA SER A 124 -0.55 12.37 11.50
C SER A 124 0.19 11.11 11.03
N GLY A 125 0.89 11.16 9.89
CA GLY A 125 1.75 10.07 9.42
C GLY A 125 1.10 9.00 8.54
N LYS A 126 -0.09 9.24 7.97
CA LYS A 126 -0.80 8.30 7.06
C LYS A 126 0.07 7.79 5.90
N THR A 127 0.63 8.70 5.10
CA THR A 127 1.51 8.34 3.97
C THR A 127 2.78 7.63 4.40
N ASN A 128 3.37 8.02 5.55
CA ASN A 128 4.54 7.32 6.09
C ASN A 128 4.19 5.88 6.48
N TYR A 129 3.03 5.67 7.12
CA TYR A 129 2.53 4.34 7.44
C TYR A 129 2.40 3.47 6.20
N ILE A 130 1.81 3.97 5.11
CA ILE A 130 1.64 3.19 3.88
C ILE A 130 3.00 2.86 3.25
N LYS A 131 3.90 3.85 3.15
CA LYS A 131 5.27 3.63 2.66
C LYS A 131 5.96 2.53 3.44
N TRP A 132 5.87 2.56 4.78
CA TRP A 132 6.43 1.50 5.62
C TRP A 132 5.71 0.15 5.43
N LEU A 133 4.39 0.14 5.33
CA LEU A 133 3.58 -1.07 5.12
C LEU A 133 4.02 -1.84 3.87
N THR A 134 4.43 -1.14 2.80
CA THR A 134 4.96 -1.80 1.59
C THR A 134 6.15 -2.72 1.87
N SER A 135 7.04 -2.34 2.81
CA SER A 135 8.17 -3.19 3.23
C SER A 135 7.77 -4.34 4.13
N GLN A 136 6.60 -4.25 4.77
CA GLN A 136 6.08 -5.30 5.62
C GLN A 136 5.40 -6.40 4.81
N ILE A 137 5.12 -6.13 3.53
CA ILE A 137 4.40 -7.02 2.60
C ILE A 137 5.15 -7.04 1.24
N PRO A 138 6.41 -7.53 1.22
CA PRO A 138 7.25 -7.52 0.01
C PRO A 138 6.70 -8.38 -1.14
N ASN A 139 5.80 -9.31 -0.83
CA ASN A 139 5.20 -10.25 -1.78
C ASN A 139 3.99 -9.71 -2.56
N LYS A 140 3.66 -8.43 -2.38
CA LYS A 140 2.48 -7.82 -3.01
C LYS A 140 2.85 -6.51 -3.68
N LYS A 141 2.37 -6.31 -4.91
CA LYS A 141 2.64 -5.11 -5.69
C LYS A 141 1.77 -3.95 -5.19
N PHE A 142 2.40 -2.90 -4.66
CA PHE A 142 1.70 -1.67 -4.28
C PHE A 142 1.72 -0.70 -5.46
N ILE A 143 0.53 -0.35 -5.97
CA ILE A 143 0.34 0.58 -7.09
C ILE A 143 -0.19 1.90 -6.52
N PHE A 144 0.67 2.91 -6.49
CA PHE A 144 0.29 4.27 -6.13
C PHE A 144 -0.34 4.97 -7.33
N ILE A 145 -1.58 5.41 -7.13
CA ILE A 145 -2.33 6.16 -8.12
C ILE A 145 -2.27 7.64 -7.71
N PRO A 146 -1.58 8.50 -8.49
CA PRO A 146 -1.55 9.93 -8.21
C PRO A 146 -2.97 10.49 -8.11
N THR A 147 -3.20 11.46 -7.23
CA THR A 147 -4.53 12.05 -6.99
C THR A 147 -5.20 12.51 -8.28
N THR A 148 -4.43 13.12 -9.19
CA THR A 148 -4.90 13.59 -10.51
C THR A 148 -5.34 12.46 -11.45
N MET A 149 -4.97 11.22 -11.16
CA MET A 149 -5.25 10.04 -11.98
C MET A 149 -6.31 9.13 -11.36
N ILE A 150 -6.84 9.42 -10.17
CA ILE A 150 -7.86 8.59 -9.51
C ILE A 150 -9.11 8.44 -10.39
N SER A 151 -9.49 9.47 -11.16
CA SER A 151 -10.59 9.39 -12.13
C SER A 151 -10.37 8.34 -13.21
N SER A 152 -9.14 7.90 -13.45
CA SER A 152 -8.81 6.85 -14.43
C SER A 152 -9.30 5.47 -14.02
N LEU A 153 -9.76 5.28 -12.78
CA LEU A 153 -10.42 4.04 -12.34
C LEU A 153 -11.69 3.72 -13.13
N THR A 154 -12.29 4.71 -13.79
CA THR A 154 -13.45 4.53 -14.68
C THR A 154 -13.06 4.20 -16.12
N ASP A 155 -11.77 4.27 -16.47
CA ASP A 155 -11.27 4.02 -17.82
C ASP A 155 -11.04 2.51 -18.05
N PRO A 156 -11.72 1.88 -19.03
CA PRO A 156 -11.53 0.47 -19.34
C PRO A 156 -10.09 0.09 -19.70
N SER A 157 -9.30 1.02 -20.26
CA SER A 157 -7.89 0.76 -20.58
C SER A 157 -7.04 0.60 -19.31
N PHE A 158 -7.39 1.29 -18.22
CA PHE A 158 -6.73 1.07 -16.94
C PHE A 158 -7.13 -0.26 -16.31
N ILE A 159 -8.36 -0.73 -16.52
CA ILE A 159 -8.77 -2.08 -16.09
C ILE A 159 -7.88 -3.15 -16.73
N GLY A 160 -7.47 -2.99 -17.99
CA GLY A 160 -6.50 -3.88 -18.64
C GLY A 160 -5.18 -3.98 -17.87
N VAL A 161 -4.63 -2.83 -17.45
CA VAL A 161 -3.41 -2.79 -16.61
C VAL A 161 -3.62 -3.52 -15.28
N LEU A 162 -4.80 -3.41 -14.67
CA LEU A 162 -5.11 -4.14 -13.42
C LEU A 162 -5.22 -5.66 -13.64
N VAL A 163 -5.75 -6.10 -14.79
CA VAL A 163 -5.82 -7.53 -15.15
C VAL A 163 -4.42 -8.13 -15.29
N ASP A 164 -3.47 -7.36 -15.84
CA ASP A 164 -2.07 -7.77 -15.95
C ASP A 164 -1.31 -7.67 -14.61
N ASN A 165 -1.92 -7.06 -13.59
CA ASN A 165 -1.33 -6.82 -12.27
C ASN A 165 -2.26 -7.30 -11.15
N GLN A 166 -2.74 -8.54 -11.27
CA GLN A 166 -3.59 -9.20 -10.28
C GLN A 166 -2.90 -9.30 -8.91
N ASN A 167 -3.72 -9.48 -7.87
CA ASN A 167 -3.24 -9.61 -6.49
C ASN A 167 -2.36 -8.42 -6.05
N SER A 168 -2.77 -7.20 -6.42
CA SER A 168 -2.08 -5.95 -6.10
C SER A 168 -2.85 -5.10 -5.09
N VAL A 169 -2.18 -4.10 -4.53
CA VAL A 169 -2.75 -3.12 -3.62
C VAL A 169 -2.75 -1.75 -4.29
N LEU A 170 -3.93 -1.21 -4.58
CA LEU A 170 -4.10 0.13 -5.10
C LEU A 170 -4.08 1.14 -3.95
N VAL A 171 -3.16 2.09 -3.98
CA VAL A 171 -3.07 3.17 -3.00
C VAL A 171 -3.62 4.45 -3.62
N LEU A 172 -4.76 4.91 -3.09
CA LEU A 172 -5.42 6.16 -3.46
C LEU A 172 -5.11 7.21 -2.39
N GLU A 173 -4.12 8.06 -2.66
CA GLU A 173 -3.76 9.14 -1.74
C GLU A 173 -4.64 10.38 -1.93
N ASP A 174 -5.05 10.99 -0.80
CA ASP A 174 -5.85 12.22 -0.76
C ASP A 174 -7.11 12.14 -1.64
N CYS A 175 -7.89 11.09 -1.45
CA CYS A 175 -8.99 10.72 -2.35
C CYS A 175 -10.35 11.33 -1.95
N GLU A 176 -10.40 12.29 -1.01
CA GLU A 176 -11.62 12.88 -0.44
C GLU A 176 -12.71 13.18 -1.47
N ASN A 177 -12.34 13.89 -2.53
CA ASN A 177 -13.28 14.35 -3.56
C ASN A 177 -13.82 13.21 -4.43
N TYR A 178 -13.19 12.04 -4.39
CA TYR A 178 -13.54 10.86 -5.19
C TYR A 178 -14.36 9.82 -4.41
N ILE A 179 -14.29 9.83 -3.08
CA ILE A 179 -14.98 8.88 -2.20
C ILE A 179 -16.16 9.49 -1.42
N ALA A 180 -16.40 10.80 -1.59
CA ALA A 180 -17.46 11.53 -0.90
C ALA A 180 -18.87 11.03 -1.26
N GLU A 181 -19.84 11.31 -0.38
CA GLU A 181 -21.24 10.99 -0.61
C GLU A 181 -21.78 11.51 -1.95
N ARG A 182 -22.65 10.71 -2.56
CA ARG A 182 -23.31 11.00 -3.83
C ARG A 182 -24.27 12.16 -3.63
N THR A 183 -23.95 13.32 -4.20
CA THR A 183 -24.89 14.44 -4.31
C THR A 183 -25.14 14.72 -5.79
N THR A 184 -26.28 15.32 -6.13
CA THR A 184 -26.64 15.73 -7.50
C THR A 184 -25.64 16.68 -8.16
N LEU A 185 -24.69 17.23 -7.39
CA LEU A 185 -23.64 18.15 -7.84
C LEU A 185 -22.25 17.48 -7.96
N ASN A 186 -22.08 16.25 -7.45
CA ASN A 186 -20.79 15.54 -7.45
C ASN A 186 -20.69 14.60 -8.66
N SER A 187 -19.90 14.97 -9.66
CA SER A 187 -19.64 14.18 -10.88
C SER A 187 -18.79 12.91 -10.67
N ASN A 188 -18.32 12.64 -9.45
CA ASN A 188 -17.37 11.55 -9.15
C ASN A 188 -18.06 10.25 -8.69
N THR A 189 -19.38 10.12 -8.86
CA THR A 189 -20.16 8.91 -8.52
C THR A 189 -19.64 7.64 -9.19
N ASP A 190 -19.06 7.79 -10.37
CA ASP A 190 -18.57 6.69 -11.19
C ASP A 190 -17.26 6.13 -10.61
N VAL A 191 -16.44 6.97 -9.98
CA VAL A 191 -15.20 6.57 -9.33
C VAL A 191 -15.49 5.73 -8.09
N VAL A 192 -16.42 6.18 -7.23
CA VAL A 192 -16.88 5.38 -6.07
C VAL A 192 -17.40 4.03 -6.54
N SER A 193 -18.23 4.01 -7.58
CA SER A 193 -18.80 2.78 -8.12
C SER A 193 -17.71 1.85 -8.68
N SER A 194 -16.68 2.41 -9.30
CA SER A 194 -15.52 1.65 -9.79
C SER A 194 -14.71 1.06 -8.63
N ILE A 195 -14.43 1.84 -7.58
CA ILE A 195 -13.78 1.34 -6.35
C ILE A 195 -14.58 0.18 -5.75
N LEU A 196 -15.91 0.32 -5.67
CA LEU A 196 -16.78 -0.72 -5.16
C LEU A 196 -16.73 -1.99 -6.02
N ASN A 197 -16.77 -1.86 -7.34
CA ASN A 197 -16.69 -3.01 -8.25
C ASN A 197 -15.33 -3.73 -8.19
N ILE A 198 -14.24 -2.97 -8.00
CA ILE A 198 -12.89 -3.52 -7.84
C ILE A 198 -12.76 -4.22 -6.49
N ALA A 199 -13.38 -3.69 -5.43
CA ALA A 199 -13.30 -4.27 -4.09
C ALA A 199 -14.25 -5.46 -3.87
N ASP A 200 -15.43 -5.45 -4.49
CA ASP A 200 -16.56 -6.31 -4.14
C ASP A 200 -17.47 -6.49 -5.38
N GLY A 201 -17.25 -7.57 -6.13
CA GLY A 201 -18.03 -7.91 -7.33
C GLY A 201 -17.31 -8.91 -8.24
N MET A 202 -17.89 -9.24 -9.40
CA MET A 202 -17.24 -10.16 -10.35
C MET A 202 -15.90 -9.61 -10.86
N LEU A 203 -15.77 -8.29 -10.96
CA LEU A 203 -14.50 -7.68 -11.33
C LEU A 203 -13.43 -7.90 -10.25
N SER A 204 -13.81 -7.96 -8.97
CA SER A 204 -12.87 -8.26 -7.89
C SER A 204 -12.38 -9.72 -7.92
N ASP A 205 -13.18 -10.67 -8.40
CA ASP A 205 -12.76 -12.07 -8.64
C ASP A 205 -11.70 -12.18 -9.75
N VAL A 206 -11.67 -11.23 -10.68
CA VAL A 206 -10.72 -11.23 -11.80
C VAL A 206 -9.47 -10.42 -11.45
N LEU A 207 -9.65 -9.23 -10.86
CA LEU A 207 -8.54 -8.32 -10.57
C LEU A 207 -7.80 -8.71 -9.30
N GLU A 208 -8.48 -9.32 -8.32
CA GLU A 208 -7.88 -9.68 -7.03
C GLU A 208 -7.17 -8.49 -6.36
N CYS A 209 -7.74 -7.29 -6.47
CA CYS A 209 -7.14 -6.06 -5.97
C CYS A 209 -7.68 -5.66 -4.60
N GLN A 210 -6.80 -5.20 -3.72
CA GLN A 210 -7.15 -4.50 -2.49
C GLN A 210 -6.93 -2.99 -2.65
N LEU A 211 -7.68 -2.17 -1.92
CA LEU A 211 -7.53 -0.72 -1.95
C LEU A 211 -7.13 -0.18 -0.58
N ILE A 212 -6.21 0.78 -0.57
CA ILE A 212 -5.94 1.66 0.57
C ILE A 212 -6.29 3.07 0.14
N CYS A 213 -7.30 3.64 0.78
CA CYS A 213 -7.76 5.00 0.51
C CYS A 213 -7.40 5.90 1.68
N THR A 214 -6.77 7.05 1.40
CA THR A 214 -6.47 8.06 2.42
C THR A 214 -7.24 9.35 2.21
N PHE A 215 -7.59 10.01 3.32
CA PHE A 215 -8.26 11.31 3.32
C PHE A 215 -8.03 12.05 4.65
N ASN A 216 -8.31 13.34 4.70
CA ASN A 216 -8.23 14.20 5.89
C ASN A 216 -9.61 14.60 6.46
N SER A 217 -10.69 14.31 5.73
CA SER A 217 -12.06 14.61 6.12
C SER A 217 -12.65 13.57 7.09
N ASP A 218 -13.79 13.92 7.70
CA ASP A 218 -14.49 13.00 8.60
C ASP A 218 -15.19 11.88 7.82
N ILE A 219 -15.17 10.67 8.38
CA ILE A 219 -15.77 9.46 7.79
C ILE A 219 -17.25 9.63 7.43
N SER A 220 -17.98 10.50 8.15
CA SER A 220 -19.38 10.83 7.88
C SER A 220 -19.64 11.47 6.52
N LYS A 221 -18.60 11.99 5.85
CA LYS A 221 -18.70 12.60 4.51
C LYS A 221 -18.47 11.61 3.37
N ILE A 222 -18.13 10.37 3.70
CA ILE A 222 -17.76 9.32 2.74
C ILE A 222 -18.99 8.48 2.38
N ASP A 223 -19.06 8.03 1.13
CA ASP A 223 -20.14 7.14 0.68
C ASP A 223 -20.22 5.88 1.57
N SER A 224 -21.33 5.77 2.31
CA SER A 224 -21.59 4.67 3.24
C SER A 224 -21.51 3.27 2.62
N ALA A 225 -21.63 3.16 1.28
CA ALA A 225 -21.41 1.90 0.59
C ALA A 225 -19.98 1.37 0.82
N LEU A 226 -18.96 2.23 0.96
CA LEU A 226 -17.58 1.83 1.24
C LEU A 226 -17.43 1.23 2.65
N LEU A 227 -18.34 1.55 3.58
CA LEU A 227 -18.30 1.14 5.00
C LEU A 227 -19.00 -0.19 5.28
N ARG A 228 -19.56 -0.85 4.25
CA ARG A 228 -20.32 -2.09 4.44
C ARG A 228 -19.42 -3.23 4.92
N LYS A 229 -19.94 -3.99 5.90
CA LYS A 229 -19.30 -5.23 6.37
C LYS A 229 -19.22 -6.23 5.21
N GLY A 230 -18.02 -6.73 4.92
CA GLY A 230 -17.73 -7.63 3.80
C GLY A 230 -16.68 -7.09 2.83
N ARG A 231 -16.65 -5.77 2.61
CA ARG A 231 -15.61 -5.10 1.80
C ARG A 231 -14.62 -4.30 2.63
N LEU A 232 -15.02 -3.80 3.79
CA LEU A 232 -14.16 -3.02 4.66
C LEU A 232 -13.22 -3.94 5.45
N ILE A 233 -11.93 -3.85 5.15
CA ILE A 233 -10.85 -4.52 5.89
C ILE A 233 -10.67 -3.82 7.22
N ALA A 234 -10.47 -2.50 7.19
CA ALA A 234 -10.34 -1.66 8.37
C ALA A 234 -10.66 -0.21 8.05
N GLU A 235 -11.12 0.52 9.06
CA GLU A 235 -11.19 1.97 9.06
C GLU A 235 -10.40 2.47 10.28
N TYR A 236 -9.60 3.50 10.10
CA TYR A 236 -8.87 4.12 11.20
C TYR A 236 -8.73 5.63 11.02
N LYS A 237 -9.06 6.35 12.08
CA LYS A 237 -8.87 7.80 12.21
C LYS A 237 -7.56 8.10 12.94
N PHE A 238 -6.54 8.49 12.19
CA PHE A 238 -5.30 9.05 12.71
C PHE A 238 -5.57 10.40 13.37
N ARG A 239 -5.31 10.48 14.66
CA ARG A 239 -5.49 11.68 15.49
C ARG A 239 -4.14 12.21 15.92
N GLU A 240 -4.16 13.29 16.68
CA GLU A 240 -3.01 13.71 17.48
C GLU A 240 -2.60 12.59 18.43
N LEU A 241 -1.31 12.51 18.72
CA LEU A 241 -0.80 11.64 19.76
C LEU A 241 -1.24 12.18 21.11
N THR A 242 -1.57 11.29 22.05
CA THR A 242 -1.83 11.71 23.43
C THR A 242 -0.60 12.42 24.01
N VAL A 243 -0.78 13.16 25.10
CA VAL A 243 0.33 13.86 25.77
C VAL A 243 1.42 12.87 26.19
N GLU A 244 1.03 11.70 26.69
CA GLU A 244 1.94 10.63 27.10
C GLU A 244 2.73 10.10 25.91
N LYS A 245 2.05 9.78 24.81
CA LYS A 245 2.67 9.30 23.57
C LYS A 245 3.59 10.35 22.94
N SER A 246 3.16 11.61 22.94
CA SER A 246 3.93 12.73 22.40
C SER A 246 5.25 12.89 23.14
N ASN A 247 5.22 12.89 24.47
CA ASN A 247 6.42 12.99 25.30
C ASN A 247 7.32 11.76 25.18
N ALA A 248 6.74 10.55 25.08
CA ALA A 248 7.50 9.33 24.84
C ALA A 248 8.22 9.36 23.48
N TYR A 249 7.55 9.85 22.43
CA TYR A 249 8.13 10.03 21.11
C TYR A 249 9.25 11.07 21.11
N LEU A 250 9.03 12.27 21.69
CA LEU A 250 10.07 13.31 21.79
C LEU A 250 11.34 12.78 22.48
N LYS A 251 11.16 12.04 23.59
CA LYS A 251 12.26 11.41 24.31
C LYS A 251 12.99 10.36 23.46
N SER A 252 12.27 9.57 22.66
CA SER A 252 12.89 8.52 21.83
C SER A 252 13.74 9.08 20.70
N ILE A 253 13.40 10.28 20.21
CA ILE A 253 14.17 11.01 19.20
C ILE A 253 15.19 11.99 19.81
N GLY A 254 15.40 11.94 21.13
CA GLY A 254 16.45 12.70 21.83
C GLY A 254 16.13 14.18 22.05
N LYS A 255 14.86 14.58 21.96
CA LYS A 255 14.44 15.97 22.25
C LYS A 255 14.16 16.13 23.73
N ASP A 256 14.84 17.09 24.37
CA ASP A 256 14.66 17.45 25.78
C ASP A 256 13.58 18.53 25.94
N ILE A 257 12.41 18.26 25.36
CA ILE A 257 11.23 19.13 25.38
C ILE A 257 10.04 18.27 25.75
N THR A 258 9.12 18.82 26.52
CA THR A 258 7.83 18.20 26.82
C THR A 258 6.68 19.03 26.29
N VAL A 259 5.61 18.35 25.92
CA VAL A 259 4.31 18.96 25.58
C VAL A 259 3.27 18.63 26.64
N ASP A 260 2.31 19.53 26.79
CA ASP A 260 1.16 19.43 27.70
C ASP A 260 -0.18 19.27 26.95
N GLU A 261 -0.15 19.38 25.62
CA GLU A 261 -1.30 19.19 24.75
C GLU A 261 -1.00 18.10 23.69
N PRO A 262 -2.02 17.36 23.22
CA PRO A 262 -1.89 16.46 22.08
C PRO A 262 -1.31 17.18 20.86
N ARG A 263 -0.44 16.49 20.12
CA ARG A 263 0.20 17.04 18.91
C ARG A 263 0.19 16.03 17.78
N SER A 264 0.23 16.52 16.54
CA SER A 264 0.46 15.67 15.39
C SER A 264 1.90 15.16 15.36
N LEU A 265 2.12 14.00 14.77
CA LEU A 265 3.45 13.42 14.60
C LEU A 265 4.41 14.36 13.85
N ALA A 266 3.91 15.09 12.85
CA ALA A 266 4.68 16.07 12.09
C ALA A 266 5.15 17.26 12.96
N GLU A 267 4.29 17.79 13.82
CA GLU A 267 4.66 18.88 14.74
C GLU A 267 5.76 18.46 15.70
N LEU A 268 5.64 17.26 16.29
CA LEU A 268 6.66 16.74 17.22
C LEU A 268 8.00 16.50 16.52
N THR A 269 7.95 15.92 15.31
CA THR A 269 9.14 15.65 14.51
C THR A 269 9.88 16.93 14.15
N ASN A 270 9.15 17.99 13.78
CA ASN A 270 9.72 19.27 13.33
C ASN A 270 9.81 20.34 14.42
N MET A 271 9.65 19.97 15.69
CA MET A 271 9.56 20.93 16.81
C MET A 271 10.78 21.86 16.99
N ASP A 272 11.94 21.49 16.45
CA ASP A 272 13.18 22.29 16.51
C ASP A 272 13.43 23.11 15.23
N GLU A 273 12.66 22.86 14.17
CA GLU A 273 12.76 23.62 12.94
C GLU A 273 12.09 24.98 13.14
N LYS A 274 12.90 26.04 13.28
CA LYS A 274 12.41 27.42 13.21
C LYS A 274 11.62 27.57 11.91
N SER A 275 10.31 27.84 12.00
CA SER A 275 9.49 28.08 10.83
C SER A 275 10.08 29.24 10.02
N LEU A 276 10.60 28.97 8.82
CA LEU A 276 11.05 29.98 7.86
C LEU A 276 9.85 30.72 7.21
N LYS A 277 8.75 30.91 7.95
CA LYS A 277 7.64 31.76 7.51
C LYS A 277 8.03 33.20 7.82
N ASP A 278 8.42 33.93 6.78
CA ASP A 278 8.64 35.37 6.82
C ASP A 278 7.47 36.10 7.50
N THR A 279 7.73 36.67 8.67
CA THR A 279 6.88 37.65 9.35
C THR A 279 6.98 39.01 8.65
N THR A 280 6.58 39.09 7.39
CA THR A 280 6.46 40.36 6.67
C THR A 280 5.09 40.54 6.05
N LYS A 281 4.20 41.18 6.82
CA LYS A 281 3.44 42.41 6.48
C LYS A 281 2.12 42.47 7.25
N GLU A 282 2.21 42.80 8.55
CA GLU A 282 1.18 43.64 9.15
C GLU A 282 1.35 45.05 8.56
N ASN A 283 0.68 45.32 7.44
CA ASN A 283 0.43 46.69 7.04
C ASN A 283 -0.54 47.29 8.06
N LYS A 284 0.01 47.97 9.07
CA LYS A 284 -0.69 49.00 9.83
C LYS A 284 -1.34 49.97 8.84
N LYS A 285 -2.66 49.88 8.69
CA LYS A 285 -3.45 50.97 8.13
C LYS A 285 -3.44 52.09 9.17
N ILE A 286 -2.51 53.04 9.00
CA ILE A 286 -2.58 54.36 9.60
C ILE A 286 -3.67 55.11 8.82
N GLY A 287 -4.67 55.60 9.55
CA GLY A 287 -5.76 56.39 8.99
C GLY A 287 -5.31 57.77 8.54
N PHE A 288 -6.03 58.26 7.52
CA PHE A 288 -6.41 59.65 7.34
C PHE A 288 -7.87 59.66 6.89
#